data_AF-A0A2M7PJE1-F1
#
_entry.id   AF-A0A2M7PJE1-F1
#
_cell.length_a   1.000
_cell.length_b   1.000
_cell.length_c   1.000
_cell.angle_alpha   90.00
_cell.angle_beta   90.00
_cell.angle_gamma   90.00
#
_symmetry.space_group_name_H-M   'P 1'
#
loop_
_entity.id
_entity.type
_entity.pdbx_description
1 polymer ?
#
loop_
_entity_poly.entity_id
_entity_poly.type
_entity_poly.pdbx_seq_one_letter_code
_entity_poly.pdbx_strand_id
1 'polypeptide(L)'
;MAHYDFDKIIKREQTESVKYDLRNWYFKTDDLLPMWVADMDFETPDFIREAVASRVRHPIYGYSFRSQSYADSIREWVERRHQWTIQNDWCVFSPGIVPAFNFAILTLTKPGDGVLIQPPVYFPFFS
;
A
#
# COMPACT_ATOMS: atom_id res chain seq x y z
N MET A 1 -6.52 -6.08 25.17
CA MET A 1 -6.34 -5.59 23.78
C MET A 1 -5.45 -4.36 23.84
N ALA A 2 -4.57 -4.16 22.87
CA ALA A 2 -3.89 -2.87 22.74
C ALA A 2 -4.96 -1.77 22.58
N HIS A 3 -4.81 -0.66 23.29
CA HIS A 3 -5.68 0.49 23.18
C HIS A 3 -5.11 1.40 22.09
N TYR A 4 -5.88 1.67 21.04
CA TYR A 4 -5.52 2.59 19.97
C TYR A 4 -6.35 3.86 20.15
N ASP A 5 -5.67 5.01 20.23
CA ASP A 5 -6.30 6.32 20.30
C ASP A 5 -6.41 6.90 18.90
N PHE A 6 -7.58 6.73 18.28
CA PHE A 6 -7.88 7.30 16.96
C PHE A 6 -8.33 8.78 17.03
N ASP A 7 -8.55 9.33 18.24
CA ASP A 7 -8.87 10.74 18.44
C ASP A 7 -7.61 11.61 18.53
N LYS A 8 -6.45 10.97 18.76
CA LYS A 8 -5.13 11.61 18.74
C LYS A 8 -4.86 12.26 17.38
N ILE A 9 -4.78 13.59 17.38
CA ILE A 9 -4.39 14.37 16.20
C ILE A 9 -2.87 14.34 16.03
N ILE A 10 -2.42 13.94 14.84
CA ILE A 10 -1.01 13.88 14.46
C ILE A 10 -0.76 14.89 13.35
N LYS A 11 0.19 15.80 13.57
CA LYS A 11 0.62 16.76 12.53
C LYS A 11 1.33 16.01 11.40
N ARG A 12 0.87 16.20 10.16
CA ARG A 12 1.41 15.55 8.95
C ARG A 12 2.00 16.54 7.95
N GLU A 13 1.90 17.83 8.19
CA GLU A 13 2.63 18.83 7.42
C GLU A 13 4.12 18.74 7.71
N GLN A 14 4.94 19.00 6.69
CA GLN A 14 6.41 18.94 6.75
C GLN A 14 6.90 17.52 7.04
N THR A 15 6.20 16.50 6.54
CA THR A 15 6.62 15.08 6.59
C THR A 15 6.67 14.45 5.21
N GLU A 16 6.80 15.28 4.17
CA GLU A 16 6.79 14.86 2.77
C GLU A 16 5.49 14.10 2.40
N SER A 17 4.37 14.50 3.02
CA SER A 17 3.07 13.86 2.83
C SER A 17 2.44 14.32 1.53
N VAL A 18 2.12 13.38 0.62
CA VAL A 18 1.32 13.70 -0.58
C VAL A 18 0.01 14.37 -0.19
N LYS A 19 -0.68 13.87 0.84
CA LYS A 19 -2.00 14.36 1.27
C LYS A 19 -1.96 15.81 1.75
N TYR A 20 -0.93 16.20 2.51
CA TYR A 20 -0.83 17.51 3.17
C TYR A 20 0.11 18.49 2.45
N ASP A 21 1.30 18.06 2.06
CA ASP A 21 2.37 18.93 1.58
C ASP A 21 2.27 19.21 0.07
N LEU A 22 1.43 18.47 -0.67
CA LEU A 22 1.18 18.72 -2.10
C LEU A 22 -0.16 19.43 -2.39
N ARG A 23 -0.85 19.95 -1.38
CA ARG A 23 -2.13 20.66 -1.56
C ARG A 23 -2.02 21.83 -2.52
N ASN A 24 -1.06 22.74 -2.35
CA ASN A 24 -0.86 23.83 -3.30
C ASN A 24 -0.55 23.35 -4.72
N TRP A 25 0.16 22.22 -4.90
CA TRP A 25 0.44 21.69 -6.23
C TRP A 25 -0.83 21.20 -6.94
N TYR A 26 -1.64 20.39 -6.24
CA TYR A 26 -2.86 19.79 -6.78
C TYR A 26 -4.05 20.76 -6.85
N PHE A 27 -4.25 21.57 -5.81
CA PHE A 27 -5.46 22.38 -5.59
C PHE A 27 -5.20 23.89 -5.62
N LYS A 28 -3.96 24.34 -5.84
CA LYS A 28 -3.56 25.76 -5.95
C LYS A 28 -3.76 26.58 -4.68
N THR A 29 -3.88 25.92 -3.53
CA THR A 29 -3.92 26.52 -2.20
C THR A 29 -3.55 25.48 -1.13
N ASP A 30 -2.95 25.93 -0.03
CA ASP A 30 -2.73 25.12 1.17
C ASP A 30 -3.82 25.33 2.24
N ASP A 31 -4.72 26.29 2.03
CA ASP A 31 -5.85 26.59 2.91
C ASP A 31 -7.03 25.63 2.66
N LEU A 32 -6.77 24.33 2.80
CA LEU A 32 -7.72 23.25 2.60
C LEU A 32 -7.50 22.15 3.64
N LEU A 33 -8.59 21.58 4.15
CA LEU A 33 -8.53 20.32 4.89
C LEU A 33 -8.40 19.15 3.89
N PRO A 34 -7.29 18.39 3.87
CA PRO A 34 -7.09 17.37 2.85
C PRO A 34 -7.86 16.09 3.14
N MET A 35 -8.82 15.73 2.27
CA MET A 35 -9.63 14.50 2.36
C MET A 35 -9.70 13.73 1.02
N TRP A 36 -8.63 13.74 0.23
CA TRP A 36 -8.65 13.37 -1.19
C TRP A 36 -7.91 12.07 -1.54
N VAL A 37 -6.65 11.93 -1.13
CA VAL A 37 -5.82 10.75 -1.40
C VAL A 37 -5.99 9.68 -0.31
N ALA A 38 -5.97 8.42 -0.72
CA ALA A 38 -6.28 7.28 0.13
C ALA A 38 -5.10 6.83 1.02
N ASP A 39 -4.72 7.67 1.98
CA ASP A 39 -3.97 7.27 3.17
C ASP A 39 -4.68 7.79 4.44
N MET A 40 -4.28 7.28 5.62
CA MET A 40 -4.94 7.58 6.89
C MET A 40 -4.16 8.62 7.70
N ASP A 41 -4.86 9.34 8.57
CA ASP A 41 -4.26 10.28 9.54
C ASP A 41 -4.07 9.64 10.93
N PHE A 42 -3.94 8.31 10.96
CA PHE A 42 -3.72 7.51 12.17
C PHE A 42 -2.28 7.01 12.24
N GLU A 43 -1.81 6.76 13.45
CA GLU A 43 -0.52 6.11 13.64
C GLU A 43 -0.55 4.65 13.18
N THR A 44 0.53 4.24 12.52
CA THR A 44 0.79 2.83 12.24
C THR A 44 0.85 2.05 13.57
N PRO A 45 0.18 0.89 13.69
CA PRO A 45 0.21 0.09 14.92
C PRO A 45 1.63 -0.21 15.42
N ASP A 46 1.82 -0.20 16.74
CA ASP A 46 3.15 -0.34 17.36
C ASP A 46 3.88 -1.63 16.97
N PHE A 47 3.17 -2.74 16.76
CA PHE A 47 3.79 -3.99 16.33
C PHE A 47 4.43 -3.91 14.93
N ILE A 48 3.92 -3.04 14.05
CA ILE A 48 4.53 -2.75 12.74
C ILE A 48 5.71 -1.80 12.93
N ARG A 49 5.54 -0.72 13.71
CA ARG A 49 6.60 0.26 13.99
C ARG A 49 7.81 -0.42 14.64
N GLU A 50 7.59 -1.32 15.59
CA GLU A 50 8.65 -2.07 16.27
C GLU A 50 9.34 -3.06 15.33
N ALA A 51 8.61 -3.73 14.44
CA ALA A 51 9.23 -4.60 13.43
C ALA A 51 10.17 -3.83 12.50
N VAL A 52 9.74 -2.63 12.06
CA VAL A 52 10.58 -1.72 11.25
C VAL A 52 11.77 -1.23 12.06
N ALA A 53 11.56 -0.74 13.29
CA ALA A 53 12.63 -0.29 14.18
C ALA A 53 13.66 -1.39 14.44
N SER A 54 13.20 -2.63 14.65
CA SER A 54 14.06 -3.81 14.81
C SER A 54 14.93 -4.07 13.59
N ARG A 55 14.35 -3.98 12.38
CA ARG A 55 15.14 -4.12 11.15
C ARG A 55 16.16 -2.98 10.97
N VAL A 56 15.81 -1.76 11.34
CA VAL A 56 16.70 -0.57 11.29
C VAL A 56 17.83 -0.64 12.31
N ARG A 57 17.64 -1.31 13.46
CA ARG A 57 18.74 -1.50 14.42
C ARG A 57 19.86 -2.39 13.88
N HIS A 58 19.58 -3.24 12.89
CA HIS A 58 20.63 -4.03 12.23
C HIS A 58 21.43 -3.14 11.25
N PRO A 59 22.77 -3.05 11.39
CA PRO A 59 23.56 -2.00 10.72
C PRO A 59 23.80 -2.23 9.21
N ILE A 60 23.37 -3.36 8.64
CA ILE A 60 23.58 -3.70 7.23
C ILE A 60 22.25 -3.75 6.48
N TYR A 61 22.20 -3.10 5.30
CA TYR A 61 21.02 -2.93 4.45
C TYR A 61 21.23 -3.42 3.01
N GLY A 62 21.95 -4.52 2.83
CA GLY A 62 22.15 -5.15 1.52
C GLY A 62 20.90 -5.85 0.98
N TYR A 63 21.09 -6.64 -0.09
CA TYR A 63 20.03 -7.41 -0.73
C TYR A 63 19.26 -8.28 0.28
N SER A 64 17.94 -8.19 0.21
CA SER A 64 17.01 -8.93 1.07
C SER A 64 16.17 -9.89 0.22
N PHE A 65 15.91 -11.07 0.75
CA PHE A 65 14.98 -12.05 0.16
C PHE A 65 13.72 -12.15 1.02
N ARG A 66 12.66 -12.75 0.46
CA ARG A 66 11.40 -13.00 1.17
C ARG A 66 11.44 -14.42 1.74
N SER A 67 11.34 -14.53 3.05
CA SER A 67 11.35 -15.81 3.77
C SER A 67 10.01 -16.55 3.65
N GLN A 68 9.98 -17.81 4.07
CA GLN A 68 8.73 -18.58 4.17
C GLN A 68 7.70 -17.89 5.08
N SER A 69 8.15 -17.28 6.18
CA SER A 69 7.27 -16.51 7.09
C SER A 69 6.56 -15.33 6.42
N TYR A 70 7.17 -14.72 5.39
CA TYR A 70 6.50 -13.71 4.58
C TYR A 70 5.31 -14.31 3.83
N ALA A 71 5.49 -15.44 3.14
CA ALA A 71 4.43 -16.13 2.40
C ALA A 71 3.32 -16.65 3.33
N ASP A 72 3.70 -17.29 4.43
CA ASP A 72 2.74 -17.83 5.40
C ASP A 72 1.86 -16.72 6.01
N SER A 73 2.44 -15.55 6.30
CA SER A 73 1.68 -14.41 6.86
C SER A 73 0.53 -13.96 5.94
N ILE A 74 0.73 -14.02 4.62
CA ILE A 74 -0.29 -13.65 3.63
C ILE A 74 -1.35 -14.74 3.56
N ARG A 75 -0.94 -16.01 3.46
CA ARG A 75 -1.86 -17.16 3.42
C ARG A 75 -2.78 -17.19 4.63
N GLU A 76 -2.21 -17.10 5.83
CA GLU A 76 -2.96 -17.13 7.09
C GLU A 76 -3.86 -15.91 7.28
N TRP A 77 -3.47 -14.75 6.74
CA TRP A 77 -4.32 -13.58 6.72
C TRP A 77 -5.54 -13.78 5.83
N VAL A 78 -5.32 -14.24 4.60
CA VAL A 78 -6.38 -14.47 3.61
C VAL A 78 -7.33 -15.57 4.10
N GLU A 79 -6.82 -16.66 4.64
CA GLU A 79 -7.64 -17.75 5.18
C GLU A 79 -8.49 -17.29 6.36
N ARG A 80 -7.92 -16.62 7.36
CA ARG A 80 -8.71 -16.14 8.52
C ARG A 80 -9.73 -15.08 8.16
N ARG A 81 -9.40 -14.16 7.26
CA ARG A 81 -10.24 -12.98 6.97
C ARG A 81 -11.27 -13.23 5.87
N HIS A 82 -10.96 -14.14 4.96
CA HIS A 82 -11.75 -14.35 3.75
C HIS A 82 -12.14 -15.81 3.53
N GLN A 83 -11.76 -16.73 4.44
CA GLN A 83 -12.06 -18.17 4.34
C GLN A 83 -11.57 -18.78 3.03
N TRP A 84 -10.48 -18.23 2.50
CA TRP A 84 -9.90 -18.64 1.23
C TRP A 84 -8.49 -19.19 1.44
N THR A 85 -8.31 -20.47 1.11
CA THR A 85 -7.01 -21.12 1.15
C THR A 85 -6.28 -20.88 -0.17
N ILE A 86 -5.12 -20.22 -0.12
CA ILE A 86 -4.26 -19.94 -1.27
C ILE A 86 -2.97 -20.76 -1.22
N GLN A 87 -2.37 -21.01 -2.39
CA GLN A 87 -1.06 -21.66 -2.52
C GLN A 87 0.06 -20.62 -2.63
N ASN A 88 1.26 -20.95 -2.13
CA ASN A 88 2.37 -20.00 -2.07
C ASN A 88 2.86 -19.58 -3.47
N ASP A 89 2.80 -20.50 -4.44
CA ASP A 89 3.19 -20.28 -5.83
C ASP A 89 2.18 -19.41 -6.61
N TRP A 90 1.01 -19.12 -6.07
CA TRP A 90 0.07 -18.14 -6.63
C TRP A 90 0.50 -16.69 -6.35
N CYS A 91 1.38 -16.48 -5.36
CA CYS A 91 1.76 -15.15 -4.90
C CYS A 91 3.09 -14.70 -5.51
N VAL A 92 3.05 -13.62 -6.29
CA VAL A 92 4.24 -12.94 -6.81
C VAL A 92 4.35 -11.55 -6.18
N PHE A 93 5.55 -11.16 -5.75
CA PHE A 93 5.75 -9.82 -5.22
C PHE A 93 5.70 -8.76 -6.32
N SER A 94 5.00 -7.67 -6.04
CA SER A 94 5.07 -6.41 -6.77
C SER A 94 5.27 -5.25 -5.79
N PRO A 95 6.01 -4.18 -6.13
CA PRO A 95 6.13 -3.00 -5.28
C PRO A 95 4.80 -2.23 -5.11
N GLY A 96 3.78 -2.55 -5.90
CA GLY A 96 2.43 -1.98 -5.77
C GLY A 96 1.43 -2.60 -6.74
N ILE A 97 0.15 -2.30 -6.56
CA ILE A 97 -0.92 -2.83 -7.42
C ILE A 97 -0.89 -2.23 -8.82
N VAL A 98 -0.56 -0.94 -8.97
CA VAL A 98 -0.47 -0.30 -10.31
C VAL A 98 0.59 -0.97 -11.19
N PRO A 99 1.85 -1.16 -10.75
CA PRO A 99 2.80 -1.98 -11.50
C PRO A 99 2.33 -3.40 -11.76
N ALA A 100 1.64 -4.04 -10.80
CA ALA A 100 1.21 -5.44 -10.93
C ALA A 100 0.21 -5.61 -12.09
N PHE A 101 -0.82 -4.77 -12.19
CA PHE A 101 -1.76 -4.89 -13.30
C PHE A 101 -1.15 -4.40 -14.62
N ASN A 102 -0.25 -3.40 -14.62
CA ASN A 102 0.49 -3.02 -15.83
C ASN A 102 1.27 -4.22 -16.41
N PHE A 103 1.98 -4.96 -15.55
CA PHE A 103 2.63 -6.19 -15.96
C PHE A 103 1.65 -7.26 -16.44
N ALA A 104 0.49 -7.40 -15.78
CA ALA A 104 -0.56 -8.33 -16.23
C ALA A 104 -1.06 -7.98 -17.64
N ILE A 105 -1.35 -6.70 -17.93
CA ILE A 105 -1.76 -6.24 -19.27
C ILE A 105 -0.66 -6.51 -20.30
N LEU A 106 0.59 -6.12 -20.02
CA LEU A 106 1.72 -6.37 -20.93
C LEU A 106 1.97 -7.86 -21.18
N THR A 107 1.64 -8.73 -20.23
CA THR A 107 1.85 -10.18 -20.36
C THR A 107 0.67 -10.89 -21.05
N LEU A 108 -0.56 -10.43 -20.80
CA LEU A 108 -1.78 -11.14 -21.19
C LEU A 108 -2.46 -10.56 -22.44
N THR A 109 -1.98 -9.44 -22.96
CA THR A 109 -2.57 -8.76 -24.12
C THR A 109 -1.51 -8.39 -25.16
N LYS A 110 -1.96 -8.00 -26.34
CA LYS A 110 -1.15 -7.41 -27.40
C LYS A 110 -1.62 -5.98 -27.70
N PRO A 111 -0.77 -5.13 -28.29
CA PRO A 111 -1.19 -3.83 -28.79
C PRO A 111 -2.41 -3.98 -29.72
N GLY A 112 -3.50 -3.28 -29.40
CA GLY A 112 -4.77 -3.33 -30.13
C GLY A 112 -5.87 -4.18 -29.46
N ASP A 113 -5.54 -5.01 -28.47
CA ASP A 113 -6.54 -5.74 -27.69
C ASP A 113 -7.36 -4.78 -26.81
N GLY A 114 -8.63 -5.12 -26.58
CA GLY A 114 -9.51 -4.40 -25.67
C GLY A 114 -9.45 -4.95 -24.23
N VAL A 115 -9.50 -4.05 -23.24
CA VAL A 115 -9.60 -4.41 -21.81
C VAL A 115 -10.85 -3.74 -21.23
N LEU A 116 -11.74 -4.55 -20.63
CA LEU A 116 -12.97 -4.05 -20.03
C LEU A 116 -12.71 -3.50 -18.63
N ILE A 117 -13.21 -2.30 -18.36
CA ILE A 117 -13.25 -1.66 -17.04
C ILE A 117 -14.67 -1.14 -16.78
N GLN A 118 -15.04 -0.90 -15.51
CA GLN A 118 -16.39 -0.51 -15.10
C GLN A 118 -16.37 0.85 -14.38
N PRO A 119 -16.52 1.98 -15.11
CA PRO A 119 -16.52 3.31 -14.51
C PRO A 119 -17.76 3.59 -13.64
N PRO A 120 -17.68 4.47 -12.63
CA PRO A 120 -16.47 5.13 -12.15
C PRO A 120 -15.56 4.15 -11.38
N VAL A 121 -14.26 4.20 -11.67
CA VAL A 121 -13.24 3.30 -11.08
C VAL A 121 -11.96 4.08 -10.79
N TYR A 122 -11.09 3.50 -9.96
CA TYR A 122 -9.76 4.03 -9.65
C TYR A 122 -9.00 4.44 -10.91
N PHE A 123 -8.61 5.71 -11.00
CA PHE A 123 -8.11 6.33 -12.24
C PHE A 123 -6.95 5.58 -12.92
N PRO A 124 -5.98 5.00 -12.20
CA PRO A 124 -4.92 4.20 -12.84
C PRO A 124 -5.39 3.04 -13.71
N PHE A 125 -6.64 2.56 -13.62
CA PHE A 125 -7.19 1.59 -14.57
C PHE A 125 -7.22 2.10 -16.03
N PHE A 126 -7.13 3.40 -16.24
CA PHE A 126 -7.07 4.03 -17.57
C PHE A 126 -5.64 4.34 -18.04
N SER A 127 -4.61 4.06 -17.22
CA SER A 127 -3.20 4.43 -17.46
C SER A 127 -2.34 3.27 -17.94
#